data_AF-A0A174WIZ7-F1
#
_entry.id   AF-A0A174WIZ7-F1
#
_cell.length_a   1.000
_cell.length_b   1.000
_cell.length_c   1.000
_cell.angle_alpha   90.00
_cell.angle_beta   90.00
_cell.angle_gamma   90.00
#
_symmetry.space_group_name_H-M   'P 1'
#
loop_
_entity.id
_entity.type
_entity.pdbx_description
1 polymer ?
#
loop_
_entity_poly.entity_id
_entity_poly.type
_entity_poly.pdbx_seq_one_letter_code
_entity_poly.pdbx_strand_id
1 'polypeptide(L)'
;MKKYIILLALFSVLSCDNDNNRTEPVYDPDCVACGVASPQDNLDWLMSKIAAFEKEESASERMFEVYIYVYEGQELILFSFDLKSLASPQEVYDCQGNKIEVSDKMYLELNKKTNDWICIYKSQDHF
;
A
#
# COMPACT_ATOMS: atom_id res chain seq x y z
N MET A 1 -52.51 -30.37 -32.94
CA MET A 1 -52.53 -29.21 -32.04
C MET A 1 -52.27 -29.68 -30.61
N LYS A 2 -51.18 -29.23 -29.99
CA LYS A 2 -51.04 -28.91 -28.56
C LYS A 2 -49.62 -28.34 -28.36
N LYS A 3 -49.57 -27.17 -27.72
CA LYS A 3 -48.37 -26.37 -27.44
C LYS A 3 -47.66 -26.91 -26.17
N TYR A 4 -46.62 -26.19 -25.77
CA TYR A 4 -45.93 -26.15 -24.47
C TYR A 4 -44.68 -27.01 -24.34
N ILE A 5 -43.58 -26.58 -23.74
CA ILE A 5 -42.97 -25.28 -23.41
C ILE A 5 -41.49 -25.63 -23.14
N ILE A 6 -40.59 -24.70 -23.41
CA ILE A 6 -39.14 -24.77 -23.19
C ILE A 6 -38.82 -25.05 -21.71
N LEU A 7 -37.82 -25.90 -21.43
CA LEU A 7 -37.04 -25.82 -20.19
C LEU A 7 -35.59 -26.24 -20.49
N LEU A 8 -34.76 -25.24 -20.78
CA LEU A 8 -33.31 -25.33 -20.65
C LEU A 8 -33.00 -25.61 -19.17
N ALA A 9 -32.47 -26.79 -18.88
CA ALA A 9 -31.75 -27.01 -17.63
C ALA A 9 -30.39 -26.29 -17.75
N LEU A 10 -30.39 -24.98 -17.48
CA LEU A 10 -29.19 -24.27 -17.08
C LEU A 10 -28.78 -24.84 -15.71
N PHE A 11 -27.89 -25.82 -15.72
CA PHE A 11 -27.00 -26.03 -14.58
C PHE A 11 -26.11 -24.79 -14.51
N SER A 12 -26.63 -23.76 -13.83
CA SER A 12 -25.81 -22.70 -13.30
C SER A 12 -24.87 -23.37 -12.32
N VAL A 13 -23.65 -23.65 -12.78
CA VAL A 13 -22.50 -23.74 -11.90
C VAL A 13 -22.56 -22.50 -11.02
N LEU A 14 -22.87 -22.71 -9.74
CA LEU A 14 -22.51 -21.79 -8.69
C LEU A 14 -20.97 -21.78 -8.67
N SER A 15 -20.37 -21.08 -9.64
CA SER A 15 -19.13 -20.37 -9.36
C SER A 15 -19.56 -19.34 -8.34
N CYS A 16 -19.38 -19.67 -7.06
CA CYS A 16 -19.10 -18.63 -6.10
C CYS A 16 -17.75 -18.06 -6.55
N ASP A 17 -17.77 -17.19 -7.56
CA ASP A 17 -16.81 -16.11 -7.59
C ASP A 17 -17.14 -15.32 -6.33
N ASN A 18 -16.48 -15.72 -5.26
CA ASN A 18 -16.20 -14.81 -4.18
C ASN A 18 -15.31 -13.77 -4.83
N ASP A 19 -15.94 -12.81 -5.51
CA ASP A 19 -15.37 -11.53 -5.88
C ASP A 19 -14.98 -10.87 -4.57
N ASN A 20 -13.86 -11.35 -4.01
CA ASN A 20 -12.97 -10.55 -3.21
C ASN A 20 -12.62 -9.41 -4.15
N ASN A 21 -13.44 -8.36 -4.06
CA ASN A 21 -13.26 -7.09 -4.72
C ASN A 21 -11.99 -6.47 -4.11
N ARG A 22 -10.85 -7.07 -4.48
CA ARG A 22 -9.51 -6.60 -4.18
C ARG A 22 -9.35 -5.35 -5.03
N THR A 23 -9.83 -4.24 -4.50
CA THR A 23 -9.79 -2.94 -5.14
C THR A 23 -8.32 -2.57 -5.28
N GLU A 24 -7.71 -2.76 -6.46
CA GLU A 24 -6.27 -2.60 -6.71
C GLU A 24 -5.66 -1.44 -5.90
N PRO A 25 -4.48 -1.62 -5.29
CA PRO A 25 -3.86 -0.56 -4.48
C PRO A 25 -3.82 0.75 -5.28
N VAL A 26 -4.08 1.88 -4.62
CA VAL A 26 -4.06 3.17 -5.32
C VAL A 26 -2.60 3.59 -5.46
N TYR A 27 -2.09 3.50 -6.70
CA TYR A 27 -0.71 3.87 -7.06
C TYR A 27 -0.68 5.18 -7.84
N ASP A 28 0.42 5.92 -7.73
CA ASP A 28 0.83 6.87 -8.77
C ASP A 28 1.61 6.09 -9.86
N PRO A 29 1.04 5.92 -11.07
CA PRO A 29 1.65 5.11 -12.14
C PRO A 29 2.93 5.74 -12.71
N ASP A 30 3.15 7.05 -12.50
CA ASP A 30 4.33 7.77 -12.98
C ASP A 30 5.38 8.00 -11.88
N CYS A 31 5.22 7.35 -10.72
CA CYS A 31 6.14 7.46 -9.61
C CYS A 31 7.56 6.99 -10.00
N VAL A 32 8.52 7.92 -9.87
CA VAL A 32 9.95 7.64 -9.96
C VAL A 32 10.61 8.15 -8.68
N ALA A 33 11.21 7.23 -7.92
CA ALA A 33 11.99 7.56 -6.73
C ALA A 33 13.04 6.49 -6.49
N CYS A 34 14.05 6.77 -5.68
CA CYS A 34 15.16 5.86 -5.43
C CYS A 34 15.88 5.40 -6.72
N GLY A 35 15.86 6.25 -7.75
CA GLY A 35 16.44 5.96 -9.06
C GLY A 35 15.69 4.90 -9.89
N VAL A 36 14.50 4.47 -9.48
CA VAL A 36 13.69 3.47 -10.18
C VAL A 36 12.26 3.95 -10.40
N ALA A 37 11.63 3.48 -11.48
CA ALA A 37 10.19 3.64 -11.67
C ALA A 37 9.45 2.65 -10.77
N SER A 38 8.27 3.04 -10.26
CA SER A 38 7.41 2.19 -9.41
C SER A 38 8.21 1.43 -8.33
N PRO A 39 8.83 2.13 -7.36
CA PRO A 39 9.77 1.53 -6.41
C PRO A 39 9.19 0.36 -5.62
N GLN A 40 7.89 0.36 -5.32
CA GLN A 40 7.21 -0.75 -4.64
C GLN A 40 7.27 -2.07 -5.42
N ASP A 41 7.42 -2.00 -6.75
CA ASP A 41 7.49 -3.15 -7.66
C ASP A 41 8.93 -3.48 -8.08
N ASN A 42 9.84 -2.49 -8.01
CA ASN A 42 11.19 -2.60 -8.56
C ASN A 42 12.31 -2.54 -7.50
N LEU A 43 12.00 -2.30 -6.23
CA LEU A 43 12.93 -2.47 -5.11
C LEU A 43 12.60 -3.76 -4.35
N ASP A 44 13.41 -4.80 -4.52
CA ASP A 44 13.19 -6.13 -3.91
C ASP A 44 12.97 -6.07 -2.40
N TRP A 45 13.76 -5.23 -1.70
CA TRP A 45 13.66 -5.09 -0.25
C TRP A 45 12.35 -4.41 0.17
N LEU A 46 11.89 -3.43 -0.62
CA LEU A 46 10.67 -2.69 -0.34
C LEU A 46 9.45 -3.58 -0.57
N MET A 47 9.41 -4.27 -1.70
CA MET A 47 8.39 -5.29 -1.99
C MET A 47 8.31 -6.33 -0.87
N SER A 48 9.47 -6.84 -0.43
CA SER A 48 9.53 -7.83 0.66
C SER A 48 9.03 -7.26 2.00
N LYS A 49 9.34 -5.99 2.30
CA LYS A 49 8.88 -5.31 3.52
C LYS A 49 7.39 -5.01 3.50
N ILE A 50 6.86 -4.52 2.39
CA ILE A 50 5.42 -4.32 2.16
C ILE A 50 4.68 -5.63 2.40
N ALA A 51 5.11 -6.72 1.74
CA ALA A 51 4.48 -8.03 1.88
C ALA A 51 4.60 -8.62 3.31
N ALA A 52 5.60 -8.22 4.09
CA ALA A 52 5.71 -8.61 5.49
C ALA A 52 4.70 -7.84 6.35
N PHE A 53 4.64 -6.51 6.23
CA PHE A 53 3.72 -5.69 7.01
C PHE A 53 2.24 -5.90 6.66
N GLU A 54 1.93 -6.24 5.41
CA GLU A 54 0.56 -6.59 5.00
C GLU A 54 0.06 -7.88 5.67
N LYS A 55 0.97 -8.79 6.04
CA LYS A 55 0.64 -10.06 6.71
C LYS A 55 0.48 -9.92 8.23
N GLU A 56 0.83 -8.78 8.81
CA GLU A 56 0.70 -8.59 10.25
C GLU A 56 -0.77 -8.65 10.67
N GLU A 57 -1.05 -9.48 11.68
CA GLU A 57 -2.41 -9.68 12.21
C GLU A 57 -2.83 -8.51 13.09
N SER A 58 -1.87 -7.88 13.77
CA SER A 58 -2.12 -6.72 14.61
C SER A 58 -2.41 -5.50 13.75
N ALA A 59 -3.58 -4.90 13.95
CA ALA A 59 -3.97 -3.67 13.25
C ALA A 59 -3.00 -2.50 13.52
N SER A 60 -2.24 -2.50 14.62
CA SER A 60 -1.25 -1.48 14.94
C SER A 60 0.11 -1.69 14.26
N GLU A 61 0.34 -2.88 13.70
CA GLU A 61 1.59 -3.27 13.02
C GLU A 61 1.38 -3.55 11.53
N ARG A 62 0.11 -3.57 11.09
CA ARG A 62 -0.25 -3.64 9.69
C ARG A 62 -0.01 -2.30 9.01
N MET A 63 0.73 -2.33 7.91
CA MET A 63 0.94 -1.15 7.09
C MET A 63 -0.33 -0.79 6.33
N PHE A 64 -0.66 0.50 6.32
CA PHE A 64 -1.73 1.09 5.54
C PHE A 64 -1.20 1.83 4.32
N GLU A 65 -0.14 2.62 4.50
CA GLU A 65 0.41 3.42 3.41
C GLU A 65 1.94 3.44 3.45
N VAL A 66 2.56 3.51 2.27
CA VAL A 66 3.98 3.80 2.10
C VAL A 66 4.11 5.14 1.37
N TYR A 67 4.88 6.04 1.97
CA TYR A 67 5.17 7.36 1.43
C TYR A 67 6.63 7.45 1.03
N ILE A 68 6.91 8.08 -0.11
CA ILE A 68 8.28 8.43 -0.52
C ILE A 68 8.39 9.94 -0.61
N TYR A 69 9.41 10.53 0.02
CA TYR A 69 9.59 11.99 0.06
C TYR A 69 11.05 12.39 0.18
N VAL A 70 11.34 13.67 -0.09
CA VAL A 70 12.69 14.23 0.08
C VAL A 70 12.82 14.94 1.43
N TYR A 71 13.76 14.47 2.26
CA TYR A 71 14.22 15.13 3.49
C TYR A 71 15.68 15.55 3.35
N GLU A 72 15.97 16.83 3.51
CA GLU A 72 17.35 17.37 3.44
C GLU A 72 18.14 16.91 2.19
N GLY A 73 17.44 16.71 1.06
CA GLY A 73 18.03 16.28 -0.21
C GLY A 73 18.15 14.76 -0.39
N GLN A 74 17.71 13.97 0.59
CA GLN A 74 17.68 12.51 0.54
C GLN A 74 16.25 12.01 0.37
N GLU A 75 16.05 11.06 -0.55
CA GLU A 75 14.79 10.32 -0.67
C GLU A 75 14.67 9.28 0.44
N LEU A 76 13.52 9.31 1.11
CA LEU A 76 13.20 8.44 2.24
C LEU A 76 11.86 7.75 2.01
N ILE A 77 11.78 6.52 2.49
CA ILE A 77 10.60 5.66 2.39
C ILE A 77 10.03 5.48 3.79
N LEU A 78 8.77 5.81 3.96
CA LEU A 78 8.08 5.89 5.23
C LEU A 78 6.88 4.94 5.23
N PHE A 79 6.85 4.02 6.17
CA PHE A 79 5.72 3.12 6.40
C PHE A 79 4.80 3.72 7.46
N SER A 80 3.53 3.88 7.10
CA SER A 80 2.46 4.32 7.98
C SER A 80 1.60 3.14 8.42
N PHE A 81 1.39 3.02 9.73
CA PHE A 81 0.66 1.92 10.38
C PHE A 81 -0.65 2.39 11.04
N ASP A 82 -1.09 3.62 10.79
CA ASP A 82 -2.37 4.14 11.30
C ASP A 82 -3.11 4.95 10.22
N LEU A 83 -4.38 4.60 9.99
CA LEU A 83 -5.32 5.29 9.09
C LEU A 83 -5.59 6.75 9.46
N LYS A 84 -5.38 7.13 10.73
CA LYS A 84 -5.85 8.43 11.27
C LYS A 84 -4.73 9.39 11.61
N SER A 85 -3.48 8.94 11.59
CA SER A 85 -2.40 9.72 12.17
C SER A 85 -1.01 9.26 11.73
N LEU A 86 -0.25 10.18 11.13
CA LEU A 86 1.21 10.08 11.03
C LEU A 86 1.90 10.16 12.42
N ALA A 87 1.14 10.26 13.52
CA ALA A 87 1.66 10.25 14.88
C ALA A 87 1.87 8.84 15.49
N SER A 88 1.65 7.78 14.71
CA SER A 88 1.98 6.40 15.08
C SER A 88 3.46 6.08 14.79
N PRO A 89 4.02 4.96 15.29
CA PRO A 89 5.42 4.61 15.05
C PRO A 89 5.66 4.47 13.54
N GLN A 90 6.38 5.43 12.97
CA GLN A 90 6.76 5.36 11.56
C GLN A 90 8.05 4.56 11.45
N GLU A 91 8.09 3.63 10.51
CA GLU A 91 9.37 3.07 10.08
C GLU A 91 9.86 3.86 8.88
N VAL A 92 11.07 4.40 8.99
CA VAL A 92 11.71 5.17 7.93
C VAL A 92 12.95 4.43 7.44
N TYR A 93 13.09 4.38 6.14
CA TYR A 93 14.18 3.72 5.44
C TYR A 93 14.78 4.63 4.38
N ASP A 94 16.07 4.47 4.10
CA ASP A 94 16.66 5.01 2.88
C ASP A 94 16.36 4.10 1.67
N CYS A 95 16.71 4.57 0.48
CA CYS A 95 16.53 3.82 -0.77
C CYS A 95 17.30 2.48 -0.84
N GLN A 96 18.26 2.26 0.05
CA GLN A 96 19.04 1.01 0.13
C GLN A 96 18.43 0.02 1.12
N GLY A 97 17.35 0.40 1.83
CA GLY A 97 16.69 -0.44 2.82
C GLY A 97 17.32 -0.37 4.21
N ASN A 98 18.19 0.60 4.48
CA ASN A 98 18.70 0.82 5.83
C ASN A 98 17.65 1.57 6.66
N LYS A 99 17.35 1.06 7.86
CA LYS A 99 16.44 1.74 8.79
C LYS A 99 17.11 3.01 9.32
N ILE A 100 16.37 4.11 9.29
CA ILE A 100 16.79 5.43 9.75
C ILE A 100 16.17 5.70 11.12
N GLU A 101 16.97 6.16 12.07
CA GLU A 101 16.47 6.67 13.34
C GLU A 101 15.86 8.06 13.14
N VAL A 102 14.59 8.19 13.50
CA VAL A 102 13.84 9.43 13.32
C VAL A 102 14.09 10.35 14.52
N SER A 103 14.70 11.50 14.27
CA SER A 103 14.83 12.56 15.28
C SER A 103 13.53 13.32 15.49
N ASP A 104 13.37 14.00 16.63
CA ASP A 104 12.20 14.86 16.90
C ASP A 104 11.97 15.91 15.81
N LYS A 105 13.05 16.49 15.27
CA LYS A 105 12.99 17.47 14.17
C LYS A 105 12.41 16.82 12.92
N MET A 106 12.93 15.66 12.54
CA MET A 106 12.49 14.91 11.36
C MET A 106 11.03 14.49 11.49
N TYR A 107 10.64 13.99 12.66
CA TYR A 107 9.26 13.62 12.97
C TYR A 107 8.30 14.82 12.86
N LEU A 108 8.70 15.99 13.35
CA LEU A 108 7.89 17.21 13.22
C LEU A 108 7.75 17.67 11.77
N GLU A 109 8.77 17.49 10.94
CA GLU A 109 8.71 17.83 9.52
C GLU A 109 7.85 16.83 8.72
N LEU A 110 8.02 15.54 9.02
CA LEU A 110 7.18 14.46 8.49
C LEU A 110 5.70 14.68 8.76
N ASN A 111 5.35 15.12 9.97
CA ASN A 111 3.96 15.41 10.34
C ASN A 111 3.39 16.70 9.74
N LYS A 112 4.24 17.62 9.25
CA LYS A 112 3.79 18.91 8.68
C LYS A 112 3.49 18.84 7.19
N LYS A 113 4.07 17.89 6.46
CA LYS A 113 4.10 17.89 5.00
C LYS A 113 3.15 16.88 4.39
N THR A 114 1.84 17.09 4.48
CA THR A 114 0.87 16.19 3.82
C THR A 114 0.83 16.32 2.28
N ASN A 115 1.57 17.25 1.68
CA ASN A 115 1.43 17.62 0.25
C ASN A 115 2.72 17.51 -0.59
N ASP A 116 3.86 17.12 0.00
CA ASP A 116 5.17 17.07 -0.70
C ASP A 116 5.64 15.61 -0.95
N TRP A 117 4.71 14.66 -1.01
CA TRP A 117 5.01 13.26 -1.29
C TRP A 117 5.34 13.07 -2.76
N ILE A 118 6.42 12.35 -3.05
CA ILE A 118 6.81 11.94 -4.41
C ILE A 118 5.94 10.77 -4.86
N CYS A 119 5.74 9.80 -3.95
CA CYS A 119 4.96 8.60 -4.22
C CYS A 119 4.15 8.19 -3.00
N ILE A 120 2.97 7.64 -3.25
CA ILE A 120 2.09 7.07 -2.24
C ILE A 120 1.65 5.69 -2.73
N TYR A 121 1.84 4.69 -1.89
CA TYR A 121 1.26 3.36 -2.03
C TYR A 121 0.27 3.15 -0.90
N LYS A 122 -0.94 2.67 -1.21
CA LYS A 122 -1.96 2.37 -0.21
C LYS A 122 -2.27 0.88 -0.21
N SER A 123 -2.00 0.20 0.90
CA SER A 123 -2.50 -1.14 1.16
C SER A 123 -4.03 -1.13 1.05
N GLN A 124 -4.62 -2.21 0.53
CA GLN A 124 -6.07 -2.31 0.44
C GLN A 124 -6.64 -2.53 1.84
N ASP A 125 -7.56 -1.67 2.26
CA ASP A 125 -8.33 -1.91 3.46
C ASP A 125 -9.23 -3.14 3.27
N HIS A 126 -9.01 -4.16 4.11
CA HIS A 126 -10.05 -5.13 4.43
C HIS A 126 -11.02 -4.48 5.42
N PHE A 127 -12.00 -3.71 4.91
CA PHE A 127 -13.17 -3.29 5.68
C PHE A 127 -14.19 -4.42 5.81
#